data_AF-A0A947ANR5-F1
#
_entry.id   AF-A0A947ANR5-F1
#
_cell.length_a   1.000
_cell.length_b   1.000
_cell.length_c   1.000
_cell.angle_alpha   90.00
_cell.angle_beta   90.00
_cell.angle_gamma   90.00
#
_symmetry.space_group_name_H-M   'P 1'
#
loop_
_entity.id
_entity.type
_entity.pdbx_description
1 polymer ?
#
loop_
_entity_poly.entity_id
_entity_poly.type
_entity_poly.pdbx_seq_one_letter_code
_entity_poly.pdbx_strand_id
1 'polypeptide(L)'
;MGLKVTIENVKRIDNGVWKVVLDPEETAAFGDCKSKIGPFSIVLLGSDIHSDEKVKRITFDPKSARLINIGSTNQVFLLSDDPPQQQKFPARPPKPEKKPVKPRQTSEKKPLVKHTEHTPSQTVPPGDKLFLIELPPDIRSFGEMLLSTVRHHFKGELHYEPRTGKFDETPDLFWTVKIQPRSRSLKITIRGTPDRFKIPSTVNLLRDKFGYSAFEISKKEQIVGAVSLIKQASKN
;
A
#
# COMPACT_ATOMS: atom_id res chain seq x y z
N MET A 1 27.85 32.13 -8.29
CA MET A 1 26.37 32.13 -8.33
C MET A 1 25.93 30.72 -8.67
N GLY A 2 25.27 30.02 -7.74
CA GLY A 2 24.76 28.67 -8.01
C GLY A 2 23.44 28.74 -8.78
N LEU A 3 23.31 27.96 -9.86
CA LEU A 3 22.03 27.73 -10.52
C LEU A 3 21.12 27.01 -9.53
N LYS A 4 19.91 27.53 -9.27
CA LYS A 4 18.87 26.81 -8.52
C LYS A 4 17.82 26.34 -9.50
N VAL A 5 17.43 25.07 -9.41
CA VAL A 5 16.32 24.53 -10.21
C VAL A 5 15.05 24.61 -9.37
N THR A 6 13.96 25.08 -9.98
CA THR A 6 12.63 25.11 -9.37
C THR A 6 11.70 24.23 -10.17
N ILE A 7 11.05 23.28 -9.50
CA ILE A 7 10.07 22.37 -10.08
C ILE A 7 8.69 22.75 -9.55
N GLU A 8 7.73 22.88 -10.45
CA GLU A 8 6.34 23.22 -10.13
C GLU A 8 5.44 21.97 -10.09
N ASN A 9 4.22 22.13 -9.56
CA ASN A 9 3.21 21.07 -9.47
C ASN A 9 3.66 19.85 -8.65
N VAL A 10 4.46 20.08 -7.61
CA VAL A 10 4.99 19.02 -6.77
C VAL A 10 3.93 18.53 -5.79
N LYS A 11 3.71 17.21 -5.76
CA LYS A 11 2.82 16.55 -4.80
C LYS A 11 3.63 15.85 -3.71
N ARG A 12 3.59 16.38 -2.49
CA ARG A 12 4.18 15.70 -1.32
C ARG A 12 3.42 14.40 -1.05
N ILE A 13 4.15 13.29 -0.95
CA ILE A 13 3.62 11.97 -0.58
C ILE A 13 3.93 11.71 0.89
N ASP A 14 5.14 12.05 1.34
CA ASP A 14 5.60 11.82 2.71
C ASP A 14 6.64 12.89 3.11
N ASN A 15 7.14 12.80 4.34
CA ASN A 15 8.28 13.57 4.82
C ASN A 15 9.52 13.27 3.98
N GLY A 16 9.99 14.28 3.25
CA GLY A 16 11.14 14.13 2.35
C GLY A 16 10.83 13.34 1.08
N VAL A 17 9.56 13.06 0.76
CA VAL A 17 9.19 12.34 -0.47
C VAL A 17 8.16 13.11 -1.25
N TRP A 18 8.50 13.41 -2.50
CA TRP A 18 7.64 14.13 -3.41
C TRP A 18 7.50 13.43 -4.75
N LYS A 19 6.34 13.58 -5.36
CA LYS A 19 6.03 13.12 -6.71
C LYS A 19 5.89 14.32 -7.62
N VAL A 20 6.58 14.26 -8.74
CA VAL A 20 6.52 15.26 -9.81
C VAL A 20 6.29 14.57 -11.15
N VAL A 21 5.77 15.34 -12.10
CA VAL A 21 5.61 14.89 -13.49
C VAL A 21 6.65 15.61 -14.32
N LEU A 22 7.63 14.88 -14.82
CA LEU A 22 8.72 15.38 -15.66
C LEU A 22 9.05 14.35 -16.72
N ASP A 23 9.41 14.80 -17.90
CA ASP A 23 9.78 13.89 -18.96
C ASP A 23 11.14 13.22 -18.67
N PRO A 24 11.40 12.00 -19.17
CA PRO A 24 12.67 11.31 -18.95
C PRO A 24 13.89 12.12 -19.41
N GLU A 25 13.73 12.94 -20.46
CA GLU A 25 14.79 13.84 -20.96
C GLU A 25 15.07 14.99 -19.99
N GLU A 26 14.03 15.64 -19.45
CA GLU A 26 14.17 16.67 -18.40
C GLU A 26 14.79 16.08 -17.14
N THR A 27 14.41 14.85 -16.80
CA THR A 27 14.95 14.13 -15.65
C THR A 27 16.43 13.81 -15.85
N ALA A 28 16.84 13.42 -17.07
CA ALA A 28 18.23 13.15 -17.40
C ALA A 28 19.12 14.39 -17.29
N ALA A 29 18.55 15.61 -17.41
CA ALA A 29 19.28 16.86 -17.21
C ALA A 29 19.77 17.04 -15.76
N PHE A 30 19.23 16.31 -14.78
CA PHE A 30 19.71 16.32 -13.39
C PHE A 30 21.05 15.60 -13.20
N GLY A 31 21.54 14.85 -14.18
CA GLY A 31 22.86 14.24 -14.16
C GLY A 31 22.89 12.82 -14.73
N ASP A 32 24.07 12.22 -14.71
CA ASP A 32 24.27 10.88 -15.24
C ASP A 32 23.62 9.80 -14.37
N CYS A 33 22.93 8.86 -15.01
CA CYS A 33 22.34 7.71 -14.33
C CYS A 33 22.88 6.40 -14.90
N LYS A 34 23.33 5.52 -13.99
CA LYS A 34 23.82 4.18 -14.35
C LYS A 34 22.70 3.16 -14.50
N SER A 35 21.48 3.46 -14.04
CA SER A 35 20.34 2.54 -14.03
C SER A 35 19.16 3.13 -14.79
N LYS A 36 18.64 2.37 -15.76
CA LYS A 36 17.43 2.70 -16.52
C LYS A 36 16.44 1.55 -16.44
N ILE A 37 15.89 1.31 -15.24
CA ILE A 37 15.07 0.12 -14.98
C ILE A 37 13.70 0.53 -14.45
N GLY A 38 12.64 -0.02 -15.05
CA GLY A 38 11.28 0.13 -14.58
C GLY A 38 10.59 1.44 -15.01
N PRO A 39 9.38 1.68 -14.49
CA PRO A 39 8.54 2.77 -14.98
C PRO A 39 8.87 4.13 -14.36
N PHE A 40 9.53 4.20 -13.21
CA PHE A 40 9.66 5.43 -12.42
C PHE A 40 11.09 5.97 -12.37
N SER A 41 11.24 7.28 -12.47
CA SER A 41 12.51 7.94 -12.21
C SER A 41 12.65 8.31 -10.72
N ILE A 42 13.87 8.24 -10.19
CA ILE A 42 14.16 8.54 -8.79
C ILE A 42 15.34 9.50 -8.73
N VAL A 43 15.12 10.66 -8.11
CA VAL A 43 16.14 11.68 -7.85
C VAL A 43 16.31 11.82 -6.35
N LEU A 44 17.54 11.69 -5.88
CA LEU A 44 17.91 12.02 -4.50
C LEU A 44 18.36 13.48 -4.46
N LEU A 45 17.78 14.28 -3.58
CA LEU A 45 18.08 15.69 -3.37
C LEU A 45 18.96 15.83 -2.12
N GLY A 46 20.02 16.63 -2.20
CA GLY A 46 20.86 16.97 -1.04
C GLY A 46 20.16 17.93 -0.08
N SER A 47 20.84 18.35 0.99
CA SER A 47 20.25 19.03 2.16
C SER A 47 19.67 20.44 1.91
N ASP A 48 19.99 21.09 0.79
CA ASP A 48 19.54 22.46 0.48
C ASP A 48 18.22 22.46 -0.32
N ILE A 49 17.14 21.97 0.32
CA ILE A 49 15.80 21.90 -0.29
C ILE A 49 14.89 22.95 0.31
N HIS A 50 14.34 23.82 -0.54
CA HIS A 50 13.25 24.71 -0.18
C HIS A 50 11.94 24.21 -0.79
N SER A 51 11.07 23.67 0.05
CA SER A 51 9.72 23.25 -0.36
C SER A 51 8.71 24.31 0.07
N ASP A 52 7.98 24.89 -0.89
CA ASP A 52 6.83 25.74 -0.63
C ASP A 52 5.54 24.94 -0.90
N GLU A 53 4.87 24.54 0.19
CA GLU A 53 3.63 23.77 0.11
C GLU A 53 2.44 24.58 -0.43
N LYS A 54 2.44 25.91 -0.25
CA LYS A 54 1.35 26.77 -0.72
C LYS A 54 1.36 26.87 -2.23
N VAL A 55 2.56 26.96 -2.81
CA VAL A 55 2.76 27.12 -4.25
C VAL A 55 3.03 25.77 -4.94
N LYS A 56 3.15 24.67 -4.19
CA LYS A 56 3.51 23.33 -4.68
C LYS A 56 4.80 23.35 -5.50
N ARG A 57 5.82 24.01 -4.95
CA ARG A 57 7.13 24.19 -5.59
C ARG A 57 8.24 23.61 -4.73
N ILE A 58 9.23 23.02 -5.39
CA ILE A 58 10.49 22.65 -4.76
C ILE A 58 11.62 23.33 -5.50
N THR A 59 12.49 23.99 -4.74
CA THR A 59 13.72 24.58 -5.24
C THR A 59 14.92 23.88 -4.59
N PHE A 60 15.88 23.44 -5.40
CA PHE A 60 17.12 22.79 -4.94
C PHE A 60 18.30 23.14 -5.85
N ASP A 61 19.51 22.82 -5.39
CA ASP A 61 20.74 22.92 -6.20
C ASP A 61 20.89 21.65 -7.06
N PRO A 62 20.91 21.75 -8.40
CA PRO A 62 21.09 20.58 -9.27
C PRO A 62 22.41 19.85 -9.01
N LYS A 63 23.45 20.51 -8.48
CA LYS A 63 24.73 19.86 -8.15
C LYS A 63 24.64 18.95 -6.94
N SER A 64 23.68 19.19 -6.05
CA SER A 64 23.43 18.34 -4.89
C SER A 64 22.40 17.25 -5.18
N ALA A 65 21.77 17.27 -6.36
CA ALA A 65 20.88 16.22 -6.81
C ALA A 65 21.65 15.05 -7.43
N ARG A 66 21.22 13.82 -7.13
CA ARG A 66 21.78 12.60 -7.69
C ARG A 66 20.68 11.76 -8.31
N LEU A 67 20.83 11.46 -9.60
CA LEU A 67 19.90 10.62 -10.33
C LEU A 67 20.17 9.14 -10.02
N ILE A 68 19.23 8.49 -9.33
CA ILE A 68 19.37 7.09 -8.89
C ILE A 68 18.88 6.14 -9.98
N ASN A 69 17.77 6.49 -10.64
CA ASN A 69 17.17 5.69 -11.70
C ASN A 69 16.41 6.59 -12.67
N ILE A 70 16.42 6.23 -13.97
CA ILE A 70 15.53 6.82 -14.97
C ILE A 70 14.50 5.76 -15.38
N GLY A 71 13.23 6.11 -15.22
CA GLY A 71 12.11 5.28 -15.63
C GLY A 71 11.67 5.52 -17.07
N SER A 72 10.74 4.69 -17.54
CA SER A 72 10.12 4.84 -18.87
C SER A 72 8.86 5.71 -18.89
N THR A 73 8.44 6.28 -17.76
CA THR A 73 7.26 7.14 -17.66
C THR A 73 7.65 8.53 -17.17
N ASN A 74 6.73 9.48 -17.27
CA ASN A 74 6.89 10.84 -16.78
C ASN A 74 6.73 10.97 -15.25
N GLN A 75 6.68 9.86 -14.50
CA GLN A 75 6.54 9.89 -13.06
C GLN A 75 7.91 9.85 -12.39
N VAL A 76 8.22 10.93 -11.66
CA VAL A 76 9.49 11.09 -10.95
C VAL A 76 9.24 11.24 -9.46
N PHE A 77 10.04 10.54 -8.67
CA PHE A 77 10.06 10.66 -7.22
C PHE A 77 11.33 11.40 -6.78
N LEU A 78 11.13 12.47 -6.02
CA LEU A 78 12.18 13.23 -5.37
C LEU A 78 12.28 12.78 -3.92
N LEU A 79 13.48 12.43 -3.47
CA LEU A 79 13.77 11.98 -2.11
C LEU A 79 14.72 12.98 -1.45
N SER A 80 14.42 13.45 -0.24
CA SER A 80 15.38 14.20 0.58
C SER A 80 16.36 13.24 1.23
N ASP A 81 17.64 13.61 1.25
CA ASP A 81 18.67 12.91 2.02
C ASP A 81 18.65 13.27 3.52
N ASP A 82 17.78 14.20 3.93
CA ASP A 82 17.67 14.57 5.34
C ASP A 82 17.03 13.45 6.17
N PRO A 83 17.61 13.10 7.34
CA PRO A 83 16.98 12.17 8.25
C PRO A 83 15.62 12.74 8.68
N PRO A 84 14.57 11.89 8.77
CA PRO A 84 13.25 12.34 9.18
C PRO A 84 13.39 12.98 10.57
N GLN A 85 13.24 14.31 10.64
CA GLN A 85 13.15 15.00 11.91
C GLN A 85 11.95 14.42 12.63
N GLN A 86 12.20 13.63 13.67
CA GLN A 86 11.17 13.10 14.55
C GLN A 86 10.34 14.30 15.03
N GLN A 87 9.12 14.43 14.50
CA GLN A 87 8.15 15.35 15.06
C GLN A 87 7.96 14.92 16.51
N LYS A 88 8.51 15.72 17.43
CA LYS A 88 8.20 15.61 18.86
C LYS A 88 6.70 15.82 18.97
N PHE A 89 5.96 14.72 19.07
CA PHE A 89 4.56 14.78 19.45
C PHE A 89 4.48 15.54 20.78
N PRO A 90 3.74 16.66 20.87
CA PRO A 90 3.53 17.30 22.15
C PRO A 90 2.90 16.26 23.10
N ALA A 91 3.51 16.11 24.27
CA ALA A 91 3.06 15.18 25.29
C ALA A 91 1.56 15.39 25.51
N ARG A 92 0.79 14.32 25.31
CA ARG A 92 -0.65 14.30 25.56
C ARG A 92 -0.87 14.71 27.03
N PRO A 93 -1.61 15.79 27.33
CA PRO A 93 -1.92 16.11 28.71
C PRO A 93 -2.72 14.96 29.35
N PRO A 94 -2.52 14.70 30.65
CA PRO A 94 -3.18 13.61 31.35
C PRO A 94 -4.70 13.79 31.30
N LYS A 95 -5.37 12.71 30.92
CA LYS A 95 -6.82 12.58 30.80
C LYS A 95 -7.47 12.82 32.18
N PRO A 96 -8.34 13.82 32.36
CA PRO A 96 -9.04 13.99 33.63
C PRO A 96 -10.02 12.83 33.86
N GLU A 97 -9.99 12.30 35.09
CA GLU A 97 -10.88 11.26 35.62
C GLU A 97 -12.36 11.62 35.41
N LYS A 98 -13.12 10.65 34.90
CA LYS A 98 -14.57 10.76 34.72
C LYS A 98 -15.26 10.68 36.08
N LYS A 99 -15.96 11.75 36.48
CA LYS A 99 -17.03 11.68 37.49
C LYS A 99 -18.32 11.10 36.86
N PRO A 100 -19.15 10.37 37.62
CA PRO A 100 -20.34 9.70 37.12
C PRO A 100 -21.49 10.70 36.95
N VAL A 101 -22.10 10.73 35.75
CA VAL A 101 -23.30 11.54 35.47
C VAL A 101 -24.51 10.59 35.31
N LYS A 102 -25.57 10.89 36.08
CA LYS A 102 -26.86 10.21 36.10
C LYS A 102 -27.66 10.40 34.79
N PRO A 103 -28.64 9.53 34.48
CA PRO A 103 -29.36 9.53 33.22
C PRO A 103 -30.47 10.59 33.19
N ARG A 104 -30.63 11.26 32.04
CA ARG A 104 -31.77 12.14 31.74
C ARG A 104 -32.46 11.66 30.45
N GLN A 105 -33.73 11.28 30.59
CA GLN A 105 -34.67 10.96 29.51
C GLN A 105 -35.27 12.26 28.92
N THR A 106 -35.48 12.28 27.59
CA THR A 106 -36.71 12.63 26.81
C THR A 106 -36.31 12.82 25.32
N SER A 107 -36.75 11.96 24.39
CA SER A 107 -37.88 12.09 23.43
C SER A 107 -37.82 13.37 22.56
N GLU A 108 -37.77 13.35 21.23
CA GLU A 108 -38.83 13.01 20.24
C GLU A 108 -38.20 12.75 18.83
N LYS A 109 -38.50 11.63 18.11
CA LYS A 109 -39.42 11.46 16.94
C LYS A 109 -39.32 12.55 15.85
N LYS A 110 -39.21 12.35 14.52
CA LYS A 110 -39.43 11.27 13.49
C LYS A 110 -38.99 11.87 12.10
N PRO A 111 -39.14 11.24 10.89
CA PRO A 111 -39.15 9.84 10.44
C PRO A 111 -38.10 9.54 9.33
N LEU A 112 -37.45 8.38 9.32
CA LEU A 112 -37.76 7.16 8.54
C LEU A 112 -37.73 7.30 6.99
N VAL A 113 -36.61 6.91 6.37
CA VAL A 113 -36.62 6.20 5.08
C VAL A 113 -35.90 4.87 5.29
N LYS A 114 -36.63 3.79 5.05
CA LYS A 114 -36.23 2.39 5.21
C LYS A 114 -35.26 2.00 4.10
N HIS A 115 -34.13 1.38 4.44
CA HIS A 115 -33.67 0.19 3.73
C HIS A 115 -33.02 -0.78 4.72
N THR A 116 -33.67 -1.93 4.78
CA THR A 116 -33.41 -3.25 5.35
C THR A 116 -32.08 -3.50 6.07
N GLU A 117 -32.25 -3.98 7.31
CA GLU A 117 -31.25 -4.50 8.23
C GLU A 117 -30.53 -5.75 7.70
N HIS A 118 -29.21 -5.79 7.88
CA HIS A 118 -28.53 -6.89 8.59
C HIS A 118 -27.25 -6.36 9.27
N THR A 119 -27.23 -6.52 10.59
CA THR A 119 -26.15 -6.39 11.60
C THR A 119 -24.88 -7.20 11.23
N PRO A 120 -23.67 -6.98 11.79
CA PRO A 120 -23.13 -5.90 12.62
C PRO A 120 -22.04 -5.07 11.90
N SER A 121 -21.83 -3.83 12.32
CA SER A 121 -20.67 -3.01 11.94
C SER A 121 -19.38 -3.64 12.50
N GLN A 122 -18.84 -4.65 11.82
CA GLN A 122 -17.42 -4.97 11.91
C GLN A 122 -16.71 -3.88 11.12
N THR A 123 -16.05 -2.97 11.83
CA THR A 123 -15.12 -2.03 11.21
C THR A 123 -14.08 -2.86 10.47
N VAL A 124 -14.17 -2.88 9.14
CA VAL A 124 -13.16 -3.52 8.27
C VAL A 124 -11.80 -2.98 8.68
N PRO A 125 -10.82 -3.85 8.98
CA PRO A 125 -9.49 -3.40 9.37
C PRO A 125 -8.90 -2.40 8.37
N PRO A 126 -8.11 -1.41 8.81
CA PRO A 126 -7.59 -0.36 7.94
C PRO A 126 -6.88 -0.88 6.69
N GLY A 127 -6.05 -1.93 6.81
CA GLY A 127 -5.32 -2.43 5.66
C GLY A 127 -6.13 -3.35 4.74
N ASP A 128 -7.13 -4.05 5.28
CA ASP A 128 -8.15 -4.74 4.48
C ASP A 128 -8.93 -3.73 3.62
N LYS A 129 -9.31 -2.60 4.22
CA LYS A 129 -9.97 -1.50 3.49
C LYS A 129 -9.07 -0.94 2.39
N LEU A 130 -7.78 -0.76 2.67
CA LEU A 130 -6.82 -0.28 1.68
C LEU A 130 -6.71 -1.26 0.50
N PHE A 131 -6.61 -2.56 0.77
CA PHE A 131 -6.61 -3.59 -0.27
C PHE A 131 -7.83 -3.48 -1.19
N LEU A 132 -9.03 -3.33 -0.63
CA LEU A 132 -10.27 -3.20 -1.41
C LEU A 132 -10.36 -1.92 -2.25
N ILE A 133 -9.74 -0.82 -1.77
CA ILE A 133 -9.65 0.44 -2.50
C ILE A 133 -8.70 0.29 -3.71
N GLU A 134 -7.58 -0.40 -3.52
CA GLU A 134 -6.55 -0.59 -4.57
C GLU A 134 -6.94 -1.62 -5.64
N LEU A 135 -8.00 -2.42 -5.43
CA LEU A 135 -8.47 -3.36 -6.44
C LEU A 135 -9.06 -2.66 -7.67
N PRO A 136 -8.55 -2.96 -8.89
CA PRO A 136 -9.20 -2.57 -10.14
C PRO A 136 -10.65 -3.09 -10.22
N PRO A 137 -11.56 -2.36 -10.90
CA PRO A 137 -12.97 -2.75 -11.01
C PRO A 137 -13.18 -4.18 -11.52
N ASP A 138 -12.37 -4.59 -12.50
CA ASP A 138 -12.44 -5.91 -13.14
C ASP A 138 -12.23 -7.07 -12.16
N ILE A 139 -11.40 -6.85 -11.12
CA ILE A 139 -11.01 -7.89 -10.17
C ILE A 139 -11.56 -7.68 -8.76
N ARG A 140 -12.21 -6.54 -8.51
CA ARG A 140 -12.78 -6.18 -7.21
C ARG A 140 -13.70 -7.27 -6.67
N SER A 141 -14.64 -7.77 -7.49
CA SER A 141 -15.63 -8.75 -7.03
C SER A 141 -15.03 -10.05 -6.50
N PHE A 142 -13.93 -10.53 -7.08
CA PHE A 142 -13.28 -11.75 -6.61
C PHE A 142 -12.24 -11.48 -5.53
N GLY A 143 -11.62 -10.30 -5.51
CA GLY A 143 -10.75 -9.86 -4.42
C GLY A 143 -11.51 -9.67 -3.10
N GLU A 144 -12.72 -9.10 -3.16
CA GLU A 144 -13.65 -9.03 -2.02
C GLU A 144 -14.05 -10.41 -1.51
N MET A 145 -14.36 -11.33 -2.44
CA MET A 145 -14.71 -12.70 -2.10
C MET A 145 -13.53 -13.47 -1.49
N LEU A 146 -12.32 -13.29 -2.02
CA LEU A 146 -11.11 -13.86 -1.42
C LEU A 146 -10.93 -13.35 0.01
N LEU A 147 -10.92 -12.04 0.20
CA LEU A 147 -10.66 -11.42 1.50
C LEU A 147 -11.71 -11.82 2.53
N SER A 148 -13.00 -11.73 2.19
CA SER A 148 -14.09 -12.16 3.08
C SER A 148 -13.96 -13.63 3.48
N THR A 149 -13.62 -14.52 2.54
CA THR A 149 -13.45 -15.95 2.83
C THR A 149 -12.23 -16.21 3.71
N VAL A 150 -11.11 -15.51 3.48
CA VAL A 150 -9.93 -15.61 4.34
C VAL A 150 -10.25 -15.11 5.75
N ARG A 151 -10.91 -13.96 5.90
CA ARG A 151 -11.28 -13.38 7.21
C ARG A 151 -12.30 -14.21 7.99
N HIS A 152 -13.11 -15.01 7.29
CA HIS A 152 -13.96 -16.01 7.93
C HIS A 152 -13.15 -17.10 8.65
N HIS A 153 -11.94 -17.40 8.17
CA HIS A 153 -11.07 -18.43 8.75
C HIS A 153 -9.96 -17.89 9.66
N PHE A 154 -9.46 -16.69 9.38
CA PHE A 154 -8.34 -16.08 10.06
C PHE A 154 -8.72 -14.71 10.58
N LYS A 155 -8.55 -14.51 11.89
CA LYS A 155 -8.60 -13.17 12.48
C LYS A 155 -7.24 -12.52 12.22
N GLY A 156 -7.25 -11.36 11.58
CA GLY A 156 -6.06 -10.64 11.19
C GLY A 156 -6.41 -9.44 10.33
N GLU A 157 -5.39 -8.78 9.81
CA GLU A 157 -5.54 -7.74 8.80
C GLU A 157 -4.38 -7.77 7.80
N LEU A 158 -4.63 -7.23 6.62
CA LEU A 158 -3.57 -7.01 5.65
C LEU A 158 -2.75 -5.77 6.05
N HIS A 159 -1.45 -5.83 5.90
CA HIS A 159 -0.55 -4.68 6.01
C HIS A 159 0.06 -4.38 4.64
N TYR A 160 -0.08 -3.15 4.16
CA TYR A 160 0.47 -2.78 2.86
C TYR A 160 1.96 -2.42 2.99
N GLU A 161 2.81 -3.13 2.25
CA GLU A 161 4.24 -2.86 2.14
C GLU A 161 4.53 -2.06 0.85
N PRO A 162 4.77 -0.74 0.94
CA PRO A 162 4.89 0.13 -0.23
C PRO A 162 6.06 -0.22 -1.13
N ARG A 163 7.16 -0.77 -0.58
CA ARG A 163 8.37 -1.10 -1.36
C ARG A 163 8.11 -2.22 -2.37
N THR A 164 7.26 -3.18 -2.00
CA THR A 164 7.00 -4.36 -2.82
C THR A 164 5.62 -4.32 -3.50
N GLY A 165 4.74 -3.42 -3.04
CA GLY A 165 3.35 -3.32 -3.45
C GLY A 165 2.56 -4.57 -3.06
N LYS A 166 2.95 -5.23 -1.96
CA LYS A 166 2.30 -6.41 -1.41
C LYS A 166 1.44 -6.05 -0.21
N PHE A 167 0.46 -6.88 0.03
CA PHE A 167 -0.33 -6.89 1.25
C PHE A 167 0.04 -8.14 2.02
N ASP A 168 0.61 -7.94 3.19
CA ASP A 168 1.15 -8.98 4.05
C ASP A 168 0.16 -9.29 5.16
N GLU A 169 -0.09 -10.55 5.45
CA GLU A 169 -0.96 -10.90 6.57
C GLU A 169 -0.32 -10.58 7.92
N THR A 170 -1.11 -10.01 8.82
CA THR A 170 -0.73 -9.73 10.21
C THR A 170 -1.80 -10.25 11.18
N PRO A 171 -1.42 -10.74 12.37
CA PRO A 171 -0.06 -10.74 12.95
C PRO A 171 0.87 -11.83 12.41
N ASP A 172 0.34 -12.86 11.75
CA ASP A 172 1.13 -14.01 11.30
C ASP A 172 1.40 -13.95 9.79
N LEU A 173 2.69 -13.83 9.43
CA LEU A 173 3.13 -13.71 8.04
C LEU A 173 3.22 -15.08 7.33
N PHE A 174 2.08 -15.76 7.17
CA PHE A 174 2.01 -17.04 6.46
C PHE A 174 1.51 -16.92 5.02
N TRP A 175 0.88 -15.79 4.66
CA TRP A 175 0.51 -15.49 3.29
C TRP A 175 0.63 -14.00 2.97
N THR A 176 0.80 -13.69 1.69
CA THR A 176 0.82 -12.33 1.15
C THR A 176 0.04 -12.31 -0.16
N VAL A 177 -0.50 -11.15 -0.53
CA VAL A 177 -1.17 -10.94 -1.82
C VAL A 177 -0.66 -9.69 -2.51
N LYS A 178 -0.40 -9.80 -3.80
CA LYS A 178 -0.02 -8.70 -4.69
C LYS A 178 -1.03 -8.55 -5.80
N ILE A 179 -1.54 -7.34 -5.95
CA ILE A 179 -2.43 -6.99 -7.06
C ILE A 179 -1.58 -6.90 -8.35
N GLN A 180 -2.02 -7.56 -9.42
CA GLN A 180 -1.39 -7.47 -10.74
C GLN A 180 -2.38 -6.87 -11.75
N PRO A 181 -2.45 -5.52 -11.86
CA PRO A 181 -3.46 -4.87 -12.71
C PRO A 181 -3.37 -5.25 -14.18
N ARG A 182 -2.15 -5.40 -14.71
CA ARG A 182 -1.91 -5.69 -16.14
C ARG A 182 -2.46 -7.05 -16.58
N SER A 183 -2.36 -8.06 -15.72
CA SER A 183 -2.83 -9.42 -15.98
C SER A 183 -4.22 -9.69 -15.38
N ARG A 184 -4.84 -8.69 -14.73
CA ARG A 184 -6.12 -8.83 -14.02
C ARG A 184 -6.11 -10.02 -13.06
N SER A 185 -5.03 -10.16 -12.30
CA SER A 185 -4.82 -11.29 -11.39
C SER A 185 -4.35 -10.83 -10.01
N LEU A 186 -4.46 -11.72 -9.04
CA LEU A 186 -3.83 -11.61 -7.74
C LEU A 186 -2.74 -12.66 -7.65
N LYS A 187 -1.50 -12.23 -7.38
CA LYS A 187 -0.40 -13.14 -7.04
C LYS A 187 -0.40 -13.36 -5.55
N ILE A 188 -0.56 -14.60 -5.14
CA ILE A 188 -0.55 -15.01 -3.73
C ILE A 188 0.75 -15.75 -3.46
N THR A 189 1.42 -15.40 -2.36
CA THR A 189 2.61 -16.12 -1.87
C THR A 189 2.29 -16.69 -0.51
N ILE A 190 2.60 -17.96 -0.27
CA ILE A 190 2.34 -18.68 0.98
C ILE A 190 3.61 -19.32 1.53
N ARG A 191 3.69 -19.46 2.84
CA ARG A 191 4.80 -20.11 3.53
C ARG A 191 4.76 -21.63 3.35
N GLY A 192 5.86 -22.21 2.87
CA GLY A 192 6.02 -23.63 2.58
C GLY A 192 6.44 -23.89 1.13
N THR A 193 7.09 -25.02 0.85
CA THR A 193 7.41 -25.48 -0.51
C THR A 193 6.24 -26.26 -1.11
N PRO A 194 6.10 -26.32 -2.45
CA PRO A 194 4.94 -26.95 -3.09
C PRO A 194 4.67 -28.39 -2.64
N ASP A 195 5.72 -29.16 -2.36
CA ASP A 195 5.66 -30.56 -1.93
C ASP A 195 4.93 -30.78 -0.59
N ARG A 196 4.75 -29.72 0.20
CA ARG A 196 4.04 -29.77 1.50
C ARG A 196 2.54 -29.56 1.36
N PHE A 197 2.04 -29.26 0.16
CA PHE A 197 0.65 -28.91 -0.06
C PHE A 197 -0.09 -29.99 -0.83
N LYS A 198 -1.35 -30.21 -0.45
CA LYS A 198 -2.33 -30.86 -1.31
C LYS A 198 -2.84 -29.82 -2.30
N ILE A 199 -2.21 -29.76 -3.46
CA ILE A 199 -2.45 -28.73 -4.49
C ILE A 199 -3.81 -29.01 -5.17
N PRO A 200 -4.78 -28.06 -5.10
CA PRO A 200 -6.04 -28.18 -5.83
C PRO A 200 -5.82 -28.05 -7.34
N SER A 201 -6.60 -28.77 -8.15
CA SER A 201 -6.52 -28.71 -9.62
C SER A 201 -6.84 -27.33 -10.22
N THR A 202 -7.47 -26.43 -9.45
CA THR A 202 -7.86 -25.08 -9.89
C THR A 202 -6.72 -24.06 -9.82
N VAL A 203 -5.59 -24.40 -9.19
CA VAL A 203 -4.49 -23.47 -8.92
C VAL A 203 -3.16 -24.11 -9.29
N ASN A 204 -2.32 -23.35 -10.00
CA ASN A 204 -0.95 -23.78 -10.28
C ASN A 204 0.01 -23.23 -9.22
N LEU A 205 0.40 -24.10 -8.26
CA LEU A 205 1.31 -23.74 -7.19
C LEU A 205 2.77 -23.99 -7.61
N LEU A 206 3.56 -22.92 -7.67
CA LEU A 206 4.97 -22.97 -8.04
C LEU A 206 5.86 -22.63 -6.85
N ARG A 207 7.09 -23.14 -6.86
CA ARG A 207 8.10 -22.78 -5.86
C ARG A 207 8.49 -21.31 -6.02
N ASP A 208 8.50 -20.57 -4.91
CA ASP A 208 9.03 -19.21 -4.83
C ASP A 208 10.32 -19.20 -4.00
N LYS A 209 10.90 -18.02 -3.79
CA LYS A 209 12.13 -17.81 -3.03
C LYS A 209 12.03 -18.42 -1.62
N PHE A 210 13.14 -19.00 -1.15
CA PHE A 210 13.40 -19.30 0.27
C PHE A 210 12.26 -19.98 1.05
N GLY A 211 11.78 -21.14 0.58
CA GLY A 211 10.80 -21.93 1.34
C GLY A 211 9.37 -21.40 1.27
N TYR A 212 9.09 -20.52 0.32
CA TYR A 212 7.74 -20.07 -0.03
C TYR A 212 7.28 -20.72 -1.35
N SER A 213 5.98 -20.66 -1.57
CA SER A 213 5.33 -21.02 -2.83
C SER A 213 4.45 -19.87 -3.28
N ALA A 214 4.27 -19.72 -4.59
CA ALA A 214 3.44 -18.69 -5.16
C ALA A 214 2.52 -19.26 -6.24
N PHE A 215 1.35 -18.62 -6.38
CA PHE A 215 0.38 -18.93 -7.40
C PHE A 215 -0.40 -17.68 -7.78
N GLU A 216 -1.05 -17.71 -8.94
CA GLU A 216 -1.87 -16.61 -9.43
C GLU A 216 -3.32 -17.05 -9.53
N ILE A 217 -4.23 -16.17 -9.15
CA ILE A 217 -5.67 -16.33 -9.37
C ILE A 217 -6.19 -15.17 -10.20
N SER A 218 -7.06 -15.48 -11.15
CA SER A 218 -7.72 -14.51 -12.03
C SER A 218 -9.22 -14.77 -12.18
N LYS A 219 -9.73 -15.88 -11.64
CA LYS A 219 -11.15 -16.25 -11.73
C LYS A 219 -11.71 -16.68 -10.37
N LYS A 220 -13.03 -16.59 -10.23
CA LYS A 220 -13.75 -16.89 -8.98
C LYS A 220 -13.64 -18.36 -8.57
N GLU A 221 -13.57 -19.27 -9.54
CA GLU A 221 -13.51 -20.72 -9.30
C GLU A 221 -12.21 -21.13 -8.60
N GLN A 222 -11.16 -20.30 -8.70
CA GLN A 222 -9.87 -20.55 -8.08
C GLN A 222 -9.82 -20.17 -6.59
N ILE A 223 -10.80 -19.39 -6.09
CA ILE A 223 -10.81 -18.89 -4.71
C ILE A 223 -10.86 -20.05 -3.71
N VAL A 224 -11.69 -21.07 -3.97
CA VAL A 224 -11.79 -22.23 -3.09
C VAL A 224 -10.44 -22.95 -2.97
N GLY A 225 -9.73 -23.09 -4.09
CA GLY A 225 -8.39 -23.67 -4.11
C GLY A 225 -7.36 -22.79 -3.39
N ALA A 226 -7.38 -21.48 -3.64
CA ALA A 226 -6.51 -20.50 -3.01
C ALA A 226 -6.66 -20.52 -1.48
N VAL A 227 -7.89 -20.46 -0.97
CA VAL A 227 -8.17 -20.48 0.47
C VAL A 227 -7.76 -21.82 1.09
N SER A 228 -7.93 -22.94 0.38
CA SER A 228 -7.44 -24.24 0.84
C SER A 228 -5.92 -24.26 1.04
N LEU A 229 -5.17 -23.66 0.11
CA LEU A 229 -3.71 -23.54 0.23
C LEU A 229 -3.29 -22.59 1.35
N ILE A 230 -3.95 -21.44 1.50
CA ILE A 230 -3.72 -20.49 2.60
C ILE A 230 -3.95 -21.16 3.96
N LYS A 231 -5.00 -22.00 4.09
CA LYS A 231 -5.26 -22.80 5.30
C LYS A 231 -4.22 -23.86 5.62
N GLN A 232 -3.59 -24.43 4.60
CA GLN A 232 -2.50 -25.37 4.80
C GLN A 232 -1.24 -24.61 5.26
N ALA A 233 -0.98 -23.44 4.65
CA ALA A 233 0.17 -22.61 4.98
C ALA A 233 0.13 -22.05 6.40
N SER A 234 -1.06 -21.74 6.93
CA SER A 234 -1.22 -21.25 8.31
C SER A 234 -0.87 -22.29 9.38
N LYS A 235 -0.75 -23.57 9.00
CA LYS A 235 -0.41 -24.67 9.91
C LYS A 235 1.07 -25.08 9.84
N ASN A 236 1.83 -24.48 8.93
CA ASN A 236 3.26 -24.76 8.68
C ASN A 236 4.17 -23.84 9.50
#